data_AF-A0A484VV92-F1
#
_entry.id   AF-A0A484VV92-F1
#
_cell.length_a   1.000
_cell.length_b   1.000
_cell.length_c   1.000
_cell.angle_alpha   90.00
_cell.angle_beta   90.00
_cell.angle_gamma   90.00
#
_symmetry.space_group_name_H-M   'P 1'
#
loop_
_entity.id
_entity.type
_entity.pdbx_description
1 polymer ?
#
loop_
_entity_poly.entity_id
_entity_poly.type
_entity_poly.pdbx_seq_one_letter_code
_entity_poly.pdbx_strand_id
1 'polypeptide(L)'
;MNTNSDMPEATRVHLEPTINLPVSNNWASLNTEAKMMATHYQQKNVDWYNNNYGTDLEESVNRVLPQFKMDGKLIFERDMGLLADGYTQTLEPRMQYLYVPYRDSE
;
A
#
# COMPACT_ATOMS: atom_id res chain seq x y z
N MET A 1 17.40 -21.53 5.26
CA MET A 1 18.57 -20.83 5.83
C MET A 1 19.61 -20.77 4.74
N ASN A 2 20.28 -19.63 4.60
CA ASN A 2 21.28 -19.45 3.54
C ASN A 2 22.44 -20.41 3.81
N THR A 3 22.80 -21.23 2.83
CA THR A 3 23.83 -22.27 2.99
C THR A 3 25.22 -21.79 2.54
N ASN A 4 25.35 -20.51 2.17
CA ASN A 4 26.61 -19.89 1.76
C ASN A 4 26.96 -18.72 2.69
N SER A 5 28.10 -18.82 3.37
CA SER A 5 28.56 -17.88 4.41
C SER A 5 28.81 -16.47 3.91
N ASP A 6 28.97 -16.29 2.60
CA ASP A 6 29.35 -15.00 1.99
C ASP A 6 28.14 -14.18 1.48
N MET A 7 26.93 -14.73 1.57
CA MET A 7 25.71 -14.03 1.15
C MET A 7 25.12 -13.21 2.30
N PRO A 8 24.59 -11.99 2.03
CA PRO A 8 23.96 -11.18 3.07
C PRO A 8 22.79 -11.90 3.72
N GLU A 9 22.75 -11.85 5.05
CA GLU A 9 21.59 -12.31 5.84
C GLU A 9 20.90 -11.10 6.45
N ALA A 10 19.58 -11.03 6.34
CA ALA A 10 18.80 -9.89 6.85
C ALA A 10 17.72 -10.32 7.84
N THR A 11 17.67 -9.68 8.99
CA THR A 11 16.54 -9.72 9.92
C THR A 11 15.66 -8.50 9.67
N ARG A 12 14.36 -8.70 9.47
CA ARG A 12 13.41 -7.63 9.19
C ARG A 12 12.30 -7.59 10.24
N VAL A 13 12.10 -6.42 10.83
CA VAL A 13 10.96 -6.11 11.70
C VAL A 13 10.05 -5.12 10.96
N HIS A 14 8.74 -5.36 11.00
CA HIS A 14 7.76 -4.51 10.33
C HIS A 14 6.56 -4.24 11.23
N LEU A 15 6.14 -2.98 11.27
CA LEU A 15 5.00 -2.48 12.04
C LEU A 15 4.16 -1.59 11.13
N GLU A 16 2.85 -1.86 11.09
CA GLU A 16 1.92 -1.18 10.18
C GLU A 16 0.61 -0.77 10.90
N PRO A 17 0.64 0.27 11.75
CA PRO A 17 -0.59 0.83 12.29
C PRO A 17 -1.43 1.44 11.16
N THR A 18 -2.72 1.16 11.20
CA THR A 18 -3.70 1.64 10.23
C THR A 18 -4.92 2.19 10.95
N ILE A 19 -5.36 3.38 10.54
CA ILE A 19 -6.61 4.01 10.97
C ILE A 19 -7.51 4.08 9.74
N ASN A 20 -8.73 3.58 9.88
CA ASN A 20 -9.72 3.58 8.81
C ASN A 20 -11.03 4.23 9.28
N LEU A 21 -11.61 5.08 8.42
CA LEU A 21 -12.85 5.79 8.66
C LEU A 21 -13.82 5.54 7.49
N PRO A 22 -14.65 4.49 7.58
CA PRO A 22 -15.71 4.24 6.61
C PRO A 22 -16.97 5.05 6.95
N VAL A 23 -17.47 5.81 5.97
CA VAL A 23 -18.76 6.50 6.01
C VAL A 23 -19.59 6.02 4.83
N SER A 24 -20.80 5.52 5.07
CA SER A 24 -21.66 4.96 4.02
C SER A 24 -23.13 5.27 4.24
N ASN A 25 -23.86 5.41 3.14
CA ASN A 25 -25.32 5.46 3.09
C ASN A 25 -25.81 4.61 1.90
N ASN A 26 -27.12 4.69 1.59
CA ASN A 26 -27.74 3.85 0.56
C ASN A 26 -27.25 4.12 -0.87
N TRP A 27 -26.66 5.27 -1.15
CA TRP A 27 -26.28 5.71 -2.50
C TRP A 27 -24.81 6.13 -2.63
N ALA A 28 -24.06 6.16 -1.53
CA ALA A 28 -22.67 6.58 -1.49
C ALA A 28 -21.88 5.87 -0.39
N SER A 29 -20.60 5.66 -0.65
CA SER A 29 -19.62 5.35 0.39
C SER A 29 -18.34 6.16 0.19
N LEU A 30 -17.73 6.54 1.31
CA LEU A 30 -16.43 7.19 1.38
C LEU A 30 -15.61 6.50 2.46
N ASN A 31 -14.42 6.05 2.09
CA ASN A 31 -13.49 5.39 3.00
C ASN A 31 -12.16 6.13 3.01
N THR A 32 -11.81 6.70 4.16
CA THR A 32 -10.53 7.37 4.36
C THR A 32 -9.63 6.50 5.23
N GLU A 33 -8.44 6.20 4.74
CA GLU A 33 -7.45 5.34 5.40
C GLU A 33 -6.12 6.07 5.52
N ALA A 34 -5.56 6.08 6.73
CA ALA A 34 -4.21 6.52 7.02
C ALA A 34 -3.42 5.33 7.58
N LYS A 35 -2.28 5.05 6.97
CA LYS A 35 -1.41 3.92 7.28
C LYS A 35 0.02 4.42 7.46
N MET A 36 0.76 3.82 8.38
CA MET A 36 2.19 4.09 8.53
C MET A 36 2.96 2.78 8.48
N MET A 37 3.75 2.59 7.43
CA MET A 37 4.60 1.41 7.26
C MET A 37 5.98 1.71 7.84
N ALA A 38 6.29 1.13 9.00
CA ALA A 38 7.62 1.20 9.62
C ALA A 38 8.33 -0.15 9.46
N THR A 39 9.47 -0.17 8.79
CA THR A 39 10.29 -1.36 8.58
C THR A 39 11.72 -1.08 9.02
N HIS A 40 12.29 -1.98 9.80
CA HIS A 40 13.70 -1.97 10.18
C HIS A 40 14.38 -3.23 9.63
N TYR A 41 15.54 -3.05 9.00
CA TYR A 41 16.38 -4.12 8.49
C TYR A 41 17.71 -4.12 9.24
N GLN A 42 18.10 -5.27 9.75
CA GLN A 42 19.47 -5.55 10.19
C GLN A 42 20.10 -6.54 9.22
N GLN A 43 21.08 -6.09 8.45
CA GLN A 43 21.77 -6.88 7.43
C GLN A 43 23.15 -7.27 7.95
N LYS A 44 23.58 -8.51 7.76
CA LYS A 44 24.91 -9.01 8.12
C LYS A 44 25.69 -9.37 6.85
N ASN A 45 27.02 -9.32 6.93
CA ASN A 45 27.95 -9.59 5.82
C ASN A 45 27.80 -8.61 4.62
N VAL A 46 27.38 -7.37 4.88
CA VAL A 46 27.25 -6.33 3.85
C VAL A 46 28.60 -5.85 3.31
N ASP A 47 29.65 -5.81 4.13
CA ASP A 47 30.98 -5.31 3.72
C ASP A 47 31.65 -6.16 2.63
N TRP A 48 31.57 -7.49 2.75
CA TRP A 48 32.13 -8.41 1.74
C TRP A 48 31.34 -8.31 0.43
N TYR A 49 30.01 -8.19 0.53
CA TYR A 49 29.12 -8.08 -0.61
C TYR A 49 29.31 -6.75 -1.35
N ASN A 50 29.37 -5.64 -0.62
CA ASN A 50 29.60 -4.29 -1.16
C ASN A 50 30.94 -4.19 -1.90
N ASN A 51 32.01 -4.75 -1.32
CA ASN A 51 33.34 -4.75 -1.96
C ASN A 51 33.42 -5.63 -3.22
N ASN A 52 32.68 -6.75 -3.29
CA ASN A 52 32.73 -7.66 -4.44
C ASN A 52 31.74 -7.31 -5.56
N TYR A 53 30.64 -6.63 -5.26
CA TYR A 53 29.57 -6.34 -6.22
C TYR A 53 29.34 -4.86 -6.48
N GLY A 54 30.09 -3.95 -5.83
CA GLY A 54 30.00 -2.50 -6.06
C GLY A 54 28.67 -1.91 -5.63
N THR A 55 28.06 -2.47 -4.59
CA THR A 55 26.82 -2.00 -3.95
C THR A 55 27.14 -1.23 -2.68
N ASP A 56 26.21 -0.40 -2.21
CA ASP A 56 26.36 0.35 -0.96
C ASP A 56 25.24 0.00 0.04
N LEU A 57 25.12 -1.31 0.36
CA LEU A 57 24.13 -1.77 1.32
C LEU A 57 24.53 -1.35 2.74
N GLU A 58 23.63 -0.65 3.44
CA GLU A 58 23.83 -0.32 4.85
C GLU A 58 23.50 -1.50 5.78
N GLU A 59 24.27 -1.66 6.87
CA GLU A 59 24.03 -2.70 7.88
C GLU A 59 22.66 -2.53 8.59
N SER A 60 22.20 -1.29 8.75
CA SER A 60 20.97 -0.95 9.46
C SER A 60 20.13 0.05 8.67
N VAL A 61 19.06 -0.42 8.02
CA VAL A 61 18.17 0.43 7.22
C VAL A 61 16.84 0.64 7.93
N ASN A 62 16.46 1.90 8.11
CA ASN A 62 15.15 2.30 8.63
C ASN A 62 14.28 2.85 7.50
N ARG A 63 13.07 2.31 7.36
CA ARG A 63 12.09 2.76 6.36
C ARG A 63 10.75 3.07 7.01
N VAL A 64 10.38 4.34 7.04
CA VAL A 64 9.06 4.81 7.47
C VAL A 64 8.36 5.47 6.29
N LEU A 65 7.21 4.92 5.92
CA LEU A 65 6.41 5.37 4.79
C LEU A 65 4.97 5.61 5.24
N PRO A 66 4.52 6.88 5.37
CA PRO A 66 3.11 7.17 5.54
C PRO A 66 2.38 6.91 4.22
N GLN A 67 1.18 6.36 4.32
CA GLN A 67 0.26 6.15 3.21
C GLN A 67 -1.07 6.80 3.56
N PHE A 68 -1.59 7.60 2.65
CA PHE A 68 -2.94 8.15 2.72
C PHE A 68 -3.77 7.65 1.54
N LYS A 69 -4.96 7.15 1.81
CA LYS A 69 -5.88 6.64 0.80
C LYS A 69 -7.28 7.18 1.05
N MET A 70 -7.94 7.64 0.00
CA MET A 70 -9.33 8.04 0.03
C MET A 70 -10.06 7.37 -1.13
N ASP A 71 -11.08 6.58 -0.84
CA ASP A 71 -11.86 5.83 -1.81
C ASP A 71 -13.33 6.23 -1.72
N GLY A 72 -13.92 6.69 -2.82
CA GLY A 72 -15.32 7.08 -2.92
C GLY A 72 -16.05 6.27 -3.97
N LYS A 73 -17.28 5.85 -3.66
CA LYS A 73 -18.20 5.14 -4.54
C LYS A 73 -19.57 5.79 -4.48
N LEU A 74 -20.24 5.89 -5.63
CA LEU A 74 -21.65 6.30 -5.73
C LEU A 74 -22.46 5.20 -6.44
N ILE A 75 -23.77 5.21 -6.22
CA ILE A 75 -24.73 4.31 -6.86
C ILE A 75 -25.87 5.18 -7.40
N PHE A 76 -26.09 5.14 -8.71
CA PHE A 76 -27.20 5.79 -9.37
C PHE A 76 -28.08 4.73 -10.03
N GLU A 77 -29.39 4.79 -9.80
CA GLU A 77 -30.35 3.87 -10.40
C GLU A 77 -31.34 4.63 -11.27
N ARG A 78 -31.70 4.06 -12.41
CA ARG A 78 -32.78 4.57 -13.25
C ARG A 78 -33.61 3.43 -13.84
N ASP A 79 -34.91 3.66 -13.97
CA ASP A 79 -35.79 2.73 -14.66
C ASP A 79 -35.63 2.86 -16.18
N MET A 80 -35.61 1.72 -16.87
CA MET A 80 -35.45 1.64 -18.32
C MET A 80 -36.79 1.44 -19.06
N GLY A 81 -37.87 2.09 -18.59
CA GLY A 81 -39.23 1.89 -19.13
C GLY A 81 -39.39 2.16 -20.64
N LEU A 82 -38.47 2.91 -21.26
CA LEU A 82 -38.45 3.12 -22.72
C LEU A 82 -37.77 1.99 -23.53
N LEU A 83 -36.97 1.14 -22.88
CA LEU A 83 -36.19 0.06 -23.52
C LEU A 83 -36.73 -1.32 -23.15
N ALA A 84 -37.14 -1.53 -21.88
CA ALA A 84 -37.81 -2.74 -21.41
C ALA A 84 -38.54 -2.45 -20.08
N ASP A 85 -39.84 -2.76 -20.02
CA ASP A 85 -40.63 -2.61 -18.80
C ASP A 85 -40.06 -3.51 -17.68
N GLY A 86 -39.91 -2.94 -16.48
CA GLY A 86 -39.44 -3.63 -15.28
C GLY A 86 -37.92 -3.79 -15.14
N TYR A 87 -37.11 -3.19 -16.04
CA TYR A 87 -35.64 -3.20 -15.93
C TYR A 87 -35.13 -1.92 -15.24
N THR A 88 -34.18 -2.10 -14.30
CA THR A 88 -33.44 -1.00 -13.65
C THR A 88 -31.99 -1.04 -14.12
N GLN A 89 -31.44 0.12 -14.45
CA GLN A 89 -30.03 0.31 -14.75
C GLN A 89 -29.32 0.99 -13.60
N THR A 90 -28.23 0.39 -13.14
CA THR A 90 -27.36 0.97 -12.12
C THR A 90 -26.07 1.49 -12.74
N LEU A 91 -25.65 2.70 -12.37
CA LEU A 91 -24.36 3.29 -12.70
C LEU A 91 -23.59 3.52 -11.41
N GLU A 92 -22.41 2.89 -11.27
CA GLU A 92 -21.61 2.93 -10.05
C GLU A 92 -20.22 3.54 -10.28
N PRO A 93 -20.09 4.88 -10.32
CA PRO A 93 -18.77 5.48 -10.44
C PRO A 93 -17.98 5.32 -9.14
N ARG A 94 -16.67 5.10 -9.30
CA ARG A 94 -15.71 4.98 -8.20
C ARG A 94 -14.47 5.80 -8.49
N MET A 95 -13.95 6.46 -7.46
CA MET A 95 -12.71 7.23 -7.53
C MET A 95 -11.85 6.93 -6.31
N GLN A 96 -10.54 6.78 -6.52
CA GLN A 96 -9.57 6.56 -5.45
C GLN A 96 -8.41 7.54 -5.59
N TYR A 97 -8.03 8.19 -4.49
CA TYR A 97 -6.80 8.96 -4.34
C TYR A 97 -5.84 8.20 -3.41
N LEU A 98 -4.59 8.03 -3.85
CA LEU A 98 -3.54 7.37 -3.09
C LEU A 98 -2.30 8.27 -3.06
N TYR A 99 -1.79 8.54 -1.87
CA TYR A 99 -0.56 9.27 -1.66
C TYR A 99 0.41 8.44 -0.82
N VAL A 100 1.60 8.21 -1.38
CA VAL A 100 2.74 7.58 -0.72
C VAL A 100 3.97 8.40 -1.13
N PRO A 101 4.73 8.98 -0.20
CA PRO A 101 5.91 9.76 -0.53
C PRO A 101 7.01 8.84 -1.08
N TYR A 102 7.80 9.36 -2.00
CA TYR A 102 9.02 8.71 -2.45
C TYR A 102 10.01 8.60 -1.27
N ARG A 103 10.69 7.47 -1.17
CA ARG A 103 11.81 7.29 -0.26
C ARG A 103 12.87 6.49 -0.97
N ASP A 104 14.07 7.06 -1.03
CA ASP A 104 15.22 6.32 -1.49
C ASP A 104 15.48 5.16 -0.54
N SER A 105 15.68 3.98 -1.11
CA SER A 105 15.90 2.73 -0.37
C SER A 105 17.18 2.11 -0.91
N GLU A 106 18.28 2.83 -0.77
CA GLU A 106 19.64 2.29 -0.85
C GLU A 106 20.04 1.74 0.53
#